data_AF-A0A7V9UUZ3-F1
#
_entry.id   AF-A0A7V9UUZ3-F1
#
_cell.length_a   1.000
_cell.length_b   1.000
_cell.length_c   1.000
_cell.angle_alpha   90.00
_cell.angle_beta   90.00
_cell.angle_gamma   90.00
#
_symmetry.space_group_name_H-M   'P 1'
#
loop_
_entity.id
_entity.type
_entity.pdbx_description
1 polymer ?
#
loop_
_entity_poly.entity_id
_entity_poly.type
_entity_poly.pdbx_seq_one_letter_code
_entity_poly.pdbx_strand_id
1 'polypeptide(L)'
;LSKKRIMELYLNIIEWGDGIYGAEAAARTYFKKSASSLTPQEAAYLSAMIPSPLNVFNPKKNPKRVVRRQKVILRGMNYVKLAY
;
A
#
# COMPACT_ATOMS: atom_id res chain seq x y z
N LEU A 1 -7.42 -10.11 19.43
CA LEU A 1 -7.43 -10.21 17.95
C LEU A 1 -6.09 -10.73 17.47
N SER A 2 -6.04 -11.62 16.47
CA SER A 2 -4.76 -12.08 15.91
C SER A 2 -4.07 -10.97 15.10
N LYS A 3 -2.73 -11.03 14.98
CA LYS A 3 -1.95 -10.08 14.17
C LYS A 3 -2.46 -10.00 12.73
N LYS A 4 -2.83 -11.15 12.15
CA LYS A 4 -3.45 -11.25 10.82
C LYS A 4 -4.76 -10.44 10.75
N ARG A 5 -5.65 -10.63 11.73
CA ARG A 5 -6.95 -9.95 11.74
C ARG A 5 -6.81 -8.44 11.95
N ILE A 6 -5.89 -8.00 12.81
CA ILE A 6 -5.60 -6.58 13.01
C ILE A 6 -5.11 -5.95 11.70
N MET A 7 -4.19 -6.61 11.01
CA MET A 7 -3.66 -6.11 9.74
C MET A 7 -4.73 -6.06 8.65
N GLU A 8 -5.57 -7.09 8.55
CA GLU A 8 -6.69 -7.11 7.59
C GLU A 8 -7.66 -5.95 7.82
N LEU A 9 -8.06 -5.70 9.08
CA LEU A 9 -8.94 -4.60 9.42
C LEU A 9 -8.29 -3.24 9.11
N TYR A 10 -7.03 -3.06 9.53
CA TYR A 10 -6.30 -1.83 9.27
C TYR A 10 -6.25 -1.51 7.77
N LEU A 11 -5.82 -2.47 6.95
CA LEU A 11 -5.68 -2.28 5.50
C LEU A 11 -7.01 -2.01 4.79
N ASN A 12 -8.14 -2.46 5.35
CA ASN A 12 -9.47 -2.23 4.80
C ASN A 12 -10.14 -0.94 5.29
N ILE A 13 -9.64 -0.32 6.36
CA ILE A 13 -10.22 0.90 6.95
C ILE A 13 -9.49 2.16 6.47
N ILE A 14 -8.16 2.11 6.31
CA ILE A 14 -7.41 3.32 5.97
C ILE A 14 -7.73 3.86 4.58
N GLU A 15 -7.50 5.16 4.41
CA GLU A 15 -7.54 5.83 3.12
C GLU A 15 -6.22 5.63 2.37
N TRP A 16 -6.30 5.31 1.08
CA TRP A 16 -5.19 5.06 0.17
C TRP A 16 -5.05 6.17 -0.89
N GLY A 17 -5.89 7.18 -0.83
CA GLY A 17 -5.97 8.29 -1.78
C GLY A 17 -7.36 8.91 -1.67
N ASP A 18 -7.55 10.06 -2.29
CA ASP A 18 -8.77 10.86 -2.21
C ASP A 18 -10.05 10.03 -2.43
N GLY A 19 -10.77 9.71 -1.34
CA GLY A 19 -12.00 8.92 -1.35
C GLY A 19 -11.82 7.41 -1.57
N ILE A 20 -10.59 6.89 -1.50
CA ILE A 20 -10.26 5.49 -1.77
C ILE A 20 -9.97 4.79 -0.44
N TYR A 21 -10.97 4.09 0.10
CA TYR A 21 -10.85 3.37 1.38
C TYR A 21 -10.71 1.87 1.17
N GLY A 22 -9.73 1.30 1.85
CA GLY A 22 -9.46 -0.13 1.83
C GLY A 22 -8.57 -0.63 0.68
N ALA A 23 -7.79 -1.67 0.97
CA ALA A 23 -6.76 -2.19 0.07
C ALA A 23 -7.31 -2.73 -1.26
N GLU A 24 -8.51 -3.34 -1.26
CA GLU A 24 -9.16 -3.81 -2.49
C GLU A 24 -9.53 -2.64 -3.40
N ALA A 25 -10.17 -1.59 -2.86
CA ALA A 25 -10.51 -0.40 -3.63
C ALA A 25 -9.25 0.28 -4.19
N ALA A 26 -8.16 0.33 -3.41
CA ALA A 26 -6.88 0.82 -3.87
C ALA A 26 -6.31 -0.01 -5.03
N ALA A 27 -6.25 -1.34 -4.89
CA ALA A 27 -5.76 -2.24 -5.94
C ALA A 27 -6.54 -2.07 -7.25
N ARG A 28 -7.87 -1.97 -7.16
CA ARG A 28 -8.75 -1.73 -8.32
C ARG A 28 -8.53 -0.36 -8.93
N THR A 29 -8.32 0.66 -8.10
CA THR A 29 -8.15 2.04 -8.58
C THR A 29 -6.83 2.22 -9.31
N TYR A 30 -5.72 1.79 -8.70
CA TYR A 30 -4.37 2.05 -9.21
C TYR A 30 -3.89 0.99 -10.22
N PHE A 31 -4.35 -0.25 -10.12
CA PHE A 31 -3.82 -1.37 -10.92
C PHE A 31 -4.88 -2.20 -11.64
N LYS A 32 -6.18 -1.91 -11.46
CA LYS A 32 -7.31 -2.65 -12.08
C LYS A 32 -7.30 -4.15 -11.76
N LYS A 33 -6.80 -4.53 -10.58
CA LYS A 33 -6.68 -5.91 -10.11
C LYS A 33 -7.25 -6.09 -8.70
N SER A 34 -7.52 -7.33 -8.34
CA SER A 34 -7.76 -7.71 -6.93
C SER A 34 -6.53 -7.45 -6.09
N ALA A 35 -6.69 -7.06 -4.82
CA ALA A 35 -5.60 -6.93 -3.87
C ALA A 35 -4.83 -8.24 -3.69
N SER A 36 -5.50 -9.38 -3.80
CA SER A 36 -4.87 -10.71 -3.75
C SER A 36 -4.00 -11.02 -4.97
N SER A 37 -4.11 -10.25 -6.06
CA SER A 37 -3.36 -10.42 -7.31
C SER A 37 -2.25 -9.38 -7.48
N LEU A 38 -1.98 -8.57 -6.47
CA LEU A 38 -0.90 -7.58 -6.51
C LEU A 38 0.46 -8.28 -6.49
N THR A 39 1.34 -7.83 -7.38
CA THR A 39 2.77 -8.15 -7.30
C THR A 39 3.42 -7.46 -6.10
N PRO A 40 4.59 -7.93 -5.62
CA PRO A 40 5.34 -7.24 -4.57
C PRO A 40 5.61 -5.77 -4.87
N GLN A 41 5.87 -5.43 -6.15
CA GLN A 41 6.09 -4.07 -6.62
C GLN A 41 4.85 -3.20 -6.48
N GLU A 42 3.68 -3.70 -6.86
CA GLU A 42 2.41 -2.97 -6.75
C GLU A 42 1.98 -2.83 -5.28
N ALA A 43 2.14 -3.88 -4.46
CA ALA A 43 1.86 -3.83 -3.03
C ALA A 43 2.77 -2.82 -2.30
N ALA A 44 4.06 -2.78 -2.63
CA ALA A 44 4.99 -1.79 -2.09
C ALA A 44 4.66 -0.37 -2.55
N TYR A 45 4.15 -0.21 -3.77
CA TYR A 45 3.70 1.09 -4.27
C TYR A 45 2.51 1.61 -3.47
N LEU A 46 1.49 0.79 -3.24
CA LEU A 46 0.35 1.18 -2.41
C LEU A 46 0.78 1.49 -0.98
N SER A 47 1.63 0.64 -0.40
CA SER A 47 2.15 0.81 0.97
C SER A 47 2.97 2.10 1.13
N ALA A 48 3.59 2.59 0.05
CA ALA A 48 4.31 3.85 0.07
C ALA A 48 3.41 5.07 0.30
N MET A 49 2.11 4.97 0.00
CA MET A 49 1.15 6.06 0.12
C MET A 49 0.63 6.26 1.55
N ILE A 50 0.52 5.16 2.33
CA ILE A 50 -0.13 5.10 3.64
C ILE A 50 0.22 6.26 4.59
N PRO A 51 1.47 6.74 4.71
CA PRO A 51 1.78 7.79 5.69
C PRO A 51 1.16 9.15 5.37
N SER A 52 0.83 9.42 4.10
CA SER A 52 0.27 10.71 3.67
C SER A 52 -0.38 10.59 2.29
N PRO A 53 -1.47 9.82 2.17
CA PRO A 53 -2.07 9.44 0.89
C PRO A 53 -2.70 10.63 0.16
N LEU A 54 -3.11 11.67 0.90
CA LEU A 54 -3.73 12.88 0.35
C LEU A 54 -2.71 13.97 -0.04
N ASN A 55 -1.49 13.91 0.49
CA ASN A 55 -0.51 15.00 0.38
C ASN A 55 0.88 14.51 -0.07
N VAL A 56 1.77 14.19 0.88
CA VAL A 56 3.20 13.97 0.60
C VAL A 56 3.43 12.73 -0.29
N PHE A 57 2.63 11.69 -0.08
CA PHE A 57 2.69 10.44 -0.85
C PHE A 57 1.43 10.22 -1.69
N ASN A 58 0.83 11.32 -2.17
CA ASN A 58 -0.20 11.25 -3.20
C ASN A 58 0.46 11.11 -4.58
N PRO A 59 0.18 10.05 -5.35
CA PRO A 59 0.81 9.83 -6.65
C PRO A 59 0.38 10.83 -7.74
N LYS A 60 -0.78 11.47 -7.60
CA LYS A 60 -1.22 12.56 -8.49
C LYS A 60 -0.44 13.85 -8.23
N LYS A 61 -0.05 14.11 -6.97
CA LYS A 61 0.70 15.32 -6.57
C LYS A 61 2.22 15.13 -6.62
N ASN A 62 2.71 13.99 -6.15
CA ASN A 62 4.12 13.73 -5.84
C ASN A 62 4.59 12.34 -6.34
N PRO A 63 4.43 11.98 -7.63
CA PRO A 63 4.71 10.63 -8.13
C PRO A 63 6.14 10.16 -7.87
N LYS A 64 7.13 11.06 -8.01
CA LYS A 64 8.55 10.76 -7.75
C LYS A 64 8.81 10.38 -6.28
N ARG A 65 8.09 10.98 -5.32
CA ARG A 65 8.25 10.66 -3.88
C ARG A 65 7.69 9.27 -3.56
N VAL A 66 6.54 8.93 -4.13
CA VAL A 66 5.93 7.59 -3.99
C VAL A 66 6.88 6.53 -4.52
N VAL A 67 7.40 6.70 -5.74
CA VAL A 67 8.35 5.74 -6.36
C VAL A 67 9.65 5.61 -5.54
N ARG A 68 10.19 6.71 -5.00
CA ARG A 68 11.38 6.65 -4.13
C ARG A 68 11.11 5.82 -2.88
N ARG A 69 9.98 6.02 -2.22
CA ARG A 69 9.60 5.27 -1.02
C ARG A 69 9.26 3.80 -1.33
N GLN A 70 8.60 3.52 -2.45
CA GLN A 70 8.37 2.16 -2.95
C GLN A 70 9.69 1.38 -3.03
N LYS A 71 10.75 1.98 -3.58
CA LYS A 71 12.07 1.34 -3.67
C LYS A 71 12.66 1.01 -2.29
N VAL A 72 12.47 1.88 -1.30
CA VAL A 72 12.91 1.63 0.09
C VAL A 72 12.14 0.46 0.70
N ILE A 73 10.81 0.44 0.54
CA ILE A 73 9.96 -0.65 1.03
C ILE A 73 10.35 -1.98 0.37
N LEU A 74 10.52 -2.01 -0.95
CA LEU A 74 10.92 -3.21 -1.68
C LEU A 74 12.26 -3.79 -1.19
N ARG A 75 13.26 -2.93 -0.95
CA ARG A 75 14.52 -3.37 -0.35
C ARG A 75 14.28 -4.00 1.01
N GLY A 76 13.47 -3.37 1.86
CA GLY A 76 13.13 -3.88 3.19
C GLY A 76 12.40 -5.22 3.18
N MET A 77 11.49 -5.45 2.23
CA MET A 77 10.71 -6.68 2.14
C MET A 77 11.59 -7.93 2.05
N ASN A 78 12.72 -7.86 1.34
CA ASN A 78 13.67 -8.98 1.21
C ASN A 78 14.33 -9.39 2.54
N TYR A 79 14.33 -8.51 3.54
CA TYR A 79 14.97 -8.75 4.83
C TYR A 79 13.96 -9.11 5.94
N VAL A 80 12.66 -9.07 5.66
CA VAL A 80 11.62 -9.38 6.65
C VAL A 80 11.23 -10.85 6.54
N LYS A 81 11.55 -11.64 7.57
CA LYS A 81 10.98 -12.98 7.75
C LYS A 81 9.62 -12.85 8.43
N LEU A 82 8.56 -13.25 7.73
CA LEU A 82 7.24 -13.39 8.33
C LEU A 82 7.21 -14.70 9.11
N ALA A 83 7.32 -14.61 10.44
CA ALA A 83 6.99 -15.72 11.32
C ALA A 83 5.46 -15.83 11.33
N TYR A 84 4.94 -16.91 10.75
CA TYR A 84 3.53 -17.28 10.84
C TYR A 84 3.35 -18.32 11.94
#